data_AF-A0A1F9P034-F1
#
_entry.id   AF-A0A1F9P034-F1
#
_cell.length_a   1.000
_cell.length_b   1.000
_cell.length_c   1.000
_cell.angle_alpha   90.00
_cell.angle_beta   90.00
_cell.angle_gamma   90.00
#
_symmetry.space_group_name_H-M   'P 1'
#
loop_
_entity.id
_entity.type
_entity.pdbx_description
1 polymer ?
#
loop_
_entity_poly.entity_id
_entity_poly.type
_entity_poly.pdbx_seq_one_letter_code
_entity_poly.pdbx_strand_id
1 'polypeptide(L)'
;MAPKLLGGTRLLLARAEQARDVLPDGLAELGIKVDVVPVYRALPPAAVPPEAAPLLEPGQVDILTFTSSATVHNFAGLIGKERFQKLAAKATVASIGPITTATLAEYGITPQIEPGAFTIPALAAAIVDYFAGKASGKQ
;
A
#
# COMPACT_ATOMS: atom_id res chain seq x y z
N MET A 1 32.23 2.68 -6.27
CA MET A 1 32.41 1.42 -5.51
C MET A 1 32.44 0.27 -6.50
N ALA A 2 33.35 -0.70 -6.35
CA ALA A 2 33.30 -1.93 -7.15
C ALA A 2 32.08 -2.78 -6.73
N PRO A 3 31.43 -3.50 -7.66
CA PRO A 3 30.33 -4.40 -7.30
C PRO A 3 30.82 -5.49 -6.35
N LYS A 4 30.15 -5.65 -5.20
CA LYS A 4 30.49 -6.68 -4.19
C LYS A 4 29.97 -8.08 -4.55
N LEU A 5 29.11 -8.17 -5.55
CA LEU A 5 28.58 -9.43 -6.07
C LEU A 5 29.11 -9.61 -7.49
N LEU A 6 29.78 -10.73 -7.72
CA LEU A 6 30.39 -11.10 -8.99
C LEU A 6 29.70 -12.33 -9.56
N GLY A 7 29.81 -12.54 -10.87
CA GLY A 7 29.36 -13.77 -11.52
C GLY A 7 29.94 -15.02 -10.85
N GLY A 8 29.11 -16.05 -10.67
CA GLY A 8 29.46 -17.27 -9.95
C GLY A 8 29.18 -17.24 -8.44
N THR A 9 28.79 -16.09 -7.89
CA THR A 9 28.30 -16.00 -6.50
C THR A 9 26.98 -16.74 -6.37
N ARG A 10 26.79 -17.45 -5.25
CA ARG A 10 25.49 -18.02 -4.86
C ARG A 10 24.88 -17.19 -3.75
N LEU A 11 23.61 -16.83 -3.90
CA LEU A 11 22.89 -16.00 -2.95
C LEU A 11 21.59 -16.69 -2.55
N LEU A 12 21.33 -16.79 -1.25
CA LEU A 12 20.05 -17.23 -0.72
C LEU A 12 19.18 -16.00 -0.44
N LEU A 13 18.01 -15.93 -1.05
CA LEU A 13 17.08 -14.81 -0.89
C LEU A 13 15.85 -15.25 -0.10
N ALA A 14 15.90 -15.01 1.21
CA ALA A 14 14.74 -15.17 2.09
C ALA A 14 13.75 -14.01 1.86
N ARG A 15 12.52 -14.30 1.43
CA ARG A 15 11.52 -13.25 1.12
C ARG A 15 10.08 -13.72 1.37
N ALA A 16 9.13 -12.79 1.24
CA ALA A 16 7.71 -13.13 1.19
C ALA A 16 7.42 -14.09 0.03
N GLU A 17 6.47 -15.00 0.20
CA GLU A 17 6.04 -15.90 -0.87
C GLU A 17 5.55 -15.15 -2.11
N GLN A 18 4.83 -14.05 -1.93
CA GLN A 18 4.29 -13.20 -3.02
C GLN A 18 5.13 -11.95 -3.26
N ALA A 19 6.46 -12.09 -3.34
CA ALA A 19 7.37 -11.00 -3.68
C ALA A 19 7.63 -10.95 -5.20
N ARG A 20 7.80 -9.74 -5.75
CA ARG A 20 8.12 -9.55 -7.19
C ARG A 20 9.48 -10.16 -7.54
N ASP A 21 9.60 -10.66 -8.78
CA ASP A 21 10.82 -11.32 -9.28
C ASP A 21 11.89 -10.39 -9.85
N VAL A 22 11.62 -9.08 -9.86
CA VAL A 22 12.55 -8.06 -10.36
C VAL A 22 13.97 -8.20 -9.79
N LEU A 23 14.11 -8.47 -8.48
CA LEU A 23 15.42 -8.62 -7.85
C LEU A 23 16.12 -9.95 -8.21
N PRO A 24 15.51 -11.14 -8.02
CA PRO A 24 16.16 -12.38 -8.41
C PRO A 24 16.47 -12.44 -9.91
N ASP A 25 15.58 -11.92 -10.76
CA ASP A 25 15.79 -11.88 -12.21
C ASP A 25 16.99 -10.99 -12.56
N GLY A 26 17.04 -9.77 -12.02
CA GLY A 26 18.17 -8.86 -12.24
C GLY A 26 19.50 -9.38 -11.70
N LEU A 27 19.50 -10.16 -10.60
CA LEU A 27 20.71 -10.81 -10.10
C LEU A 27 21.13 -12.00 -10.98
N ALA A 28 20.17 -12.77 -11.49
CA ALA A 28 20.43 -13.88 -12.41
C ALA A 28 21.06 -13.40 -13.73
N GLU A 29 20.61 -12.25 -14.25
CA GLU A 29 21.21 -11.59 -15.42
C GLU A 29 22.69 -11.22 -15.21
N LEU A 30 23.11 -10.98 -13.97
CA LEU A 30 24.51 -10.71 -13.60
C LEU A 30 25.33 -12.00 -13.37
N GLY A 31 24.78 -13.17 -13.69
CA GLY A 31 25.44 -14.47 -13.50
C GLY A 31 25.52 -14.93 -12.04
N ILE A 32 24.67 -14.37 -11.16
CA ILE A 32 24.55 -14.76 -9.76
C ILE A 32 23.48 -15.84 -9.67
N LYS A 33 23.80 -16.97 -9.03
CA LYS A 33 22.80 -18.01 -8.78
C LYS A 33 21.99 -17.66 -7.53
N VAL A 34 20.71 -17.36 -7.71
CA VAL A 34 19.81 -16.99 -6.61
C VAL A 34 18.93 -18.18 -6.22
N ASP A 35 19.08 -18.66 -5.00
CA ASP A 35 18.21 -19.65 -4.38
C ASP A 35 17.12 -18.89 -3.57
N VAL A 36 15.91 -18.78 -4.12
CA VAL A 36 14.79 -18.06 -3.46
C VAL A 36 14.12 -18.96 -2.42
N VAL A 37 13.97 -18.45 -1.19
CA VAL A 37 13.33 -19.17 -0.08
C VAL A 37 12.17 -18.33 0.47
N PRO A 38 10.91 -18.70 0.21
CA PRO A 38 9.76 -18.10 0.87
C PRO A 38 9.80 -18.37 2.38
N VAL A 39 9.83 -17.33 3.22
CA VAL A 39 9.89 -17.48 4.69
C VAL A 39 8.62 -16.99 5.41
N TYR A 40 7.72 -16.30 4.71
CA TYR A 40 6.40 -15.95 5.22
C TYR A 40 5.40 -15.72 4.09
N ARG A 41 4.11 -15.80 4.42
CA ARG A 41 2.98 -15.46 3.54
C ARG A 41 2.16 -14.35 4.19
N ALA A 42 1.89 -13.29 3.45
CA ALA A 42 0.89 -12.31 3.85
C ALA A 42 -0.50 -12.83 3.47
N LEU A 43 -1.41 -12.91 4.45
CA LEU A 43 -2.79 -13.33 4.22
C LEU A 43 -3.74 -12.16 4.42
N PRO A 44 -4.83 -12.07 3.63
CA PRO A 44 -5.89 -11.12 3.92
C PRO A 44 -6.53 -11.42 5.28
N PRO A 45 -7.04 -10.42 6.02
CA PRO A 45 -7.80 -10.67 7.23
C PRO A 45 -9.05 -11.51 6.92
N ALA A 46 -9.42 -12.41 7.81
CA ALA A 46 -10.55 -13.32 7.59
C ALA A 46 -11.91 -12.63 7.72
N ALA A 47 -12.01 -11.62 8.58
CA ALA A 47 -13.22 -10.86 8.83
C ALA A 47 -12.86 -9.47 9.37
N VAL A 48 -13.84 -8.57 9.33
CA VAL A 48 -13.76 -7.29 10.05
C VAL A 48 -13.81 -7.57 11.55
N PRO A 49 -12.88 -7.03 12.36
CA PRO A 49 -12.95 -7.14 13.81
C PRO A 49 -14.26 -6.56 14.36
N PRO A 50 -14.96 -7.22 15.32
CA PRO A 50 -16.23 -6.74 15.86
C PRO A 50 -16.20 -5.29 16.36
N GLU A 51 -15.09 -4.88 16.95
CA GLU A 51 -14.85 -3.52 17.46
C GLU A 51 -14.71 -2.46 16.34
N ALA A 52 -14.29 -2.87 15.14
CA ALA A 52 -14.18 -1.99 13.98
C ALA A 52 -15.49 -1.90 13.19
N ALA A 53 -16.38 -2.89 13.30
CA ALA A 53 -17.61 -2.94 12.51
C ALA A 53 -18.50 -1.69 12.64
N PRO A 54 -18.71 -1.09 13.83
CA PRO A 54 -19.47 0.15 13.97
C PRO A 54 -18.80 1.34 13.26
N LEU A 55 -17.47 1.40 13.24
CA LEU A 55 -16.70 2.47 12.60
C LEU A 55 -16.76 2.40 11.06
N LEU A 56 -17.22 1.27 10.50
CA LEU A 56 -17.38 1.06 9.06
C LEU A 56 -18.78 1.41 8.55
N GLU A 57 -19.56 2.15 9.34
CA GLU A 57 -20.75 2.84 8.84
C GLU A 57 -20.39 4.22 8.28
N PRO A 58 -21.04 4.68 7.19
CA PRO A 58 -20.74 5.97 6.58
C PRO A 58 -20.85 7.13 7.56
N GLY A 59 -19.79 7.93 7.68
CA GLY A 59 -19.72 9.08 8.58
C GLY A 59 -19.25 8.77 10.00
N GLN A 60 -18.88 7.52 10.31
CA GLN A 60 -18.29 7.17 11.61
C GLN A 60 -16.76 7.38 11.65
N VAL A 61 -16.14 7.62 10.50
CA VAL A 61 -14.72 7.95 10.37
C VAL A 61 -14.55 9.16 9.48
N ASP A 62 -13.61 10.05 9.85
CA ASP A 62 -13.28 11.24 9.07
C ASP A 62 -12.36 10.92 7.89
N ILE A 63 -11.55 9.86 8.02
CA ILE A 63 -10.51 9.51 7.06
C ILE A 63 -10.31 8.01 6.89
N LEU A 64 -10.11 7.57 5.65
CA LEU A 64 -9.61 6.26 5.26
C LEU A 64 -8.18 6.43 4.72
N THR A 65 -7.21 5.76 5.33
CA THR A 65 -5.79 5.88 4.95
C THR A 65 -5.24 4.55 4.46
N PHE A 66 -4.60 4.54 3.29
CA PHE A 66 -4.03 3.35 2.69
C PHE A 66 -2.53 3.52 2.40
N THR A 67 -1.74 2.56 2.87
CA THR A 67 -0.28 2.58 2.75
C THR A 67 0.26 1.56 1.75
N SER A 68 -0.61 0.80 1.09
CA SER A 68 -0.26 -0.09 -0.01
C SER A 68 -1.48 -0.55 -0.80
N SER A 69 -1.29 -0.97 -2.05
CA SER A 69 -2.33 -1.63 -2.85
C SER A 69 -2.93 -2.86 -2.15
N ALA A 70 -2.11 -3.65 -1.44
CA ALA A 70 -2.59 -4.82 -0.70
C ALA A 70 -3.61 -4.43 0.37
N THR A 71 -3.39 -3.31 1.08
CA THR A 71 -4.37 -2.81 2.07
C THR A 71 -5.68 -2.38 1.42
N VAL A 72 -5.65 -1.81 0.21
CA VAL A 72 -6.87 -1.42 -0.53
C VAL A 72 -7.66 -2.66 -0.94
N HIS A 73 -7.00 -3.64 -1.57
CA HIS A 73 -7.65 -4.88 -2.00
C HIS A 73 -8.22 -5.67 -0.82
N ASN A 74 -7.45 -5.81 0.27
CA ASN A 74 -7.89 -6.52 1.46
C ASN A 74 -9.10 -5.83 2.11
N PHE A 75 -9.07 -4.51 2.22
CA PHE A 75 -10.20 -3.75 2.76
C PHE A 75 -11.44 -3.90 1.89
N ALA A 76 -11.32 -3.72 0.58
CA ALA A 76 -12.43 -3.91 -0.35
C ALA A 76 -12.99 -5.34 -0.34
N GLY A 77 -12.12 -6.35 -0.18
CA GLY A 77 -12.52 -7.75 -0.03
C GLY A 77 -13.29 -8.03 1.27
N LEU A 78 -12.93 -7.34 2.36
CA LEU A 78 -13.60 -7.49 3.66
C LEU A 78 -15.01 -6.88 3.69
N ILE A 79 -15.19 -5.70 3.10
CA ILE A 79 -16.46 -4.95 3.24
C ILE A 79 -17.31 -4.93 1.96
N GLY A 80 -16.75 -5.36 0.84
CA GLY A 80 -17.39 -5.28 -0.48
C GLY A 80 -17.23 -3.90 -1.13
N LYS A 81 -17.17 -3.90 -2.46
CA LYS A 81 -16.95 -2.69 -3.29
C LYS A 81 -17.96 -1.58 -3.01
N GLU A 82 -19.26 -1.90 -2.96
CA GLU A 82 -20.30 -0.87 -2.76
C GLU A 82 -20.19 -0.19 -1.39
N ARG A 83 -19.94 -0.95 -0.32
CA ARG A 83 -19.77 -0.38 1.02
C ARG A 83 -18.52 0.47 1.09
N PHE A 84 -17.43 0.04 0.44
CA PHE A 84 -16.21 0.82 0.35
C PHE A 84 -16.45 2.17 -0.34
N GLN A 85 -17.16 2.18 -1.47
CA GLN A 85 -17.52 3.41 -2.17
C GLN A 85 -18.39 4.34 -1.30
N LYS A 86 -19.37 3.80 -0.56
CA LYS A 86 -20.21 4.59 0.36
C LYS A 86 -19.40 5.22 1.49
N LEU A 87 -18.44 4.49 2.05
CA LEU A 87 -17.51 5.01 3.06
C LEU A 87 -16.63 6.11 2.48
N ALA A 88 -16.00 5.87 1.33
CA ALA A 88 -15.14 6.84 0.65
C ALA A 88 -15.88 8.10 0.19
N ALA A 89 -17.21 8.04 0.00
CA ALA A 89 -18.04 9.21 -0.29
C ALA A 89 -18.34 10.08 0.94
N LYS A 90 -18.13 9.57 2.15
CA LYS A 90 -18.40 10.26 3.42
C LYS A 90 -17.15 10.55 4.26
N ALA A 91 -16.04 9.91 3.94
CA ALA A 91 -14.75 10.12 4.58
C ALA A 91 -13.73 10.67 3.58
N THR A 92 -12.75 11.43 4.09
CA THR A 92 -11.56 11.76 3.31
C THR A 92 -10.76 10.49 3.02
N VAL A 93 -10.15 10.38 1.86
CA VAL A 93 -9.31 9.23 1.48
C VAL A 93 -7.88 9.71 1.25
N ALA A 94 -6.95 9.04 1.92
CA ALA A 94 -5.52 9.28 1.81
C ALA A 94 -4.79 8.03 1.30
N SER A 95 -3.85 8.26 0.41
CA SER A 95 -2.96 7.24 -0.16
C SER A 95 -1.51 7.64 0.05
N ILE A 96 -0.65 6.68 0.39
CA ILE A 96 0.78 6.96 0.60
C ILE A 96 1.54 7.35 -0.68
N GLY A 97 1.00 7.05 -1.86
CA GLY A 97 1.68 7.32 -3.13
C GLY A 97 0.96 6.73 -4.36
N PRO A 98 1.53 6.93 -5.56
CA PRO A 98 0.83 6.79 -6.84
C PRO A 98 0.38 5.37 -7.15
N ILE A 99 1.11 4.35 -6.69
CA ILE A 99 0.71 2.95 -6.87
C ILE A 99 -0.58 2.65 -6.09
N THR A 100 -0.67 3.13 -4.84
CA THR A 100 -1.87 2.96 -4.01
C THR A 100 -3.04 3.77 -4.56
N THR A 101 -2.79 4.97 -5.07
CA THR A 101 -3.77 5.81 -5.77
C THR A 101 -4.36 5.11 -6.99
N ALA A 102 -3.51 4.50 -7.83
CA ALA A 102 -3.97 3.73 -8.98
C ALA A 102 -4.86 2.57 -8.54
N THR A 103 -4.50 1.86 -7.47
CA THR A 103 -5.33 0.78 -6.92
C THR A 103 -6.68 1.26 -6.38
N LEU A 104 -6.74 2.43 -5.73
CA LEU A 104 -8.02 3.03 -5.30
C LEU A 104 -8.93 3.35 -6.51
N ALA A 105 -8.34 3.78 -7.63
CA ALA A 105 -9.08 4.09 -8.84
C ALA A 105 -9.78 2.86 -9.45
N GLU A 106 -9.24 1.64 -9.27
CA GLU A 106 -9.90 0.38 -9.66
C GLU A 106 -11.25 0.18 -8.95
N TYR A 107 -11.39 0.75 -7.75
CA TYR A 107 -12.64 0.77 -6.97
C TYR A 107 -13.49 2.01 -7.21
N GLY A 108 -13.08 2.90 -8.12
CA GLY A 108 -13.76 4.17 -8.40
C GLY A 108 -13.55 5.23 -7.32
N ILE A 109 -12.48 5.13 -6.55
CA ILE A 109 -12.18 6.04 -5.43
C ILE A 109 -10.97 6.90 -5.81
N THR A 110 -11.10 8.21 -5.69
CA THR A 110 -10.00 9.17 -5.88
C THR A 110 -9.58 9.73 -4.53
N PRO A 111 -8.34 9.51 -4.06
CA PRO A 111 -7.87 10.08 -2.80
C PRO A 111 -7.73 11.60 -2.89
N GLN A 112 -8.10 12.29 -1.82
CA GLN A 112 -7.88 13.74 -1.68
C GLN A 112 -6.45 14.05 -1.21
N ILE A 113 -5.77 13.07 -0.62
CA ILE A 113 -4.44 13.26 -0.01
C ILE A 113 -3.47 12.24 -0.60
N GLU A 114 -2.41 12.73 -1.22
CA GLU A 114 -1.24 11.96 -1.65
C GLU A 114 0.01 12.80 -1.38
N PRO A 115 0.94 12.36 -0.50
CA PRO A 115 2.13 13.13 -0.18
C PRO A 115 3.16 13.08 -1.33
N GLY A 116 3.96 14.13 -1.48
CA GLY A 116 5.05 14.16 -2.47
C GLY A 116 6.19 13.18 -2.17
N ALA A 117 6.33 12.76 -0.91
CA ALA A 117 7.25 11.71 -0.49
C ALA A 117 6.45 10.51 0.07
N PHE A 118 6.76 9.30 -0.40
CA PHE A 118 5.99 8.09 -0.08
C PHE A 118 6.41 7.45 1.24
N THR A 119 6.38 8.24 2.32
CA THR A 119 6.80 7.83 3.66
C THR A 119 5.69 8.10 4.68
N ILE A 120 5.69 7.36 5.79
CA ILE A 120 4.70 7.54 6.86
C ILE A 120 4.72 8.98 7.44
N PRO A 121 5.89 9.60 7.74
CA PRO A 121 5.90 10.98 8.22
C PRO A 121 5.33 11.99 7.22
N ALA A 122 5.64 11.82 5.93
CA ALA A 122 5.11 12.71 4.90
C ALA A 122 3.59 12.54 4.70
N LEU A 123 3.08 11.31 4.77
CA LEU A 123 1.65 11.04 4.74
C LEU A 123 0.94 11.67 5.94
N ALA A 124 1.49 11.51 7.15
CA ALA A 124 0.93 12.11 8.36
C ALA A 124 0.91 13.65 8.28
N ALA A 125 2.00 14.26 7.80
CA ALA A 125 2.06 15.71 7.59
C ALA A 125 1.01 16.19 6.58
N ALA A 126 0.86 15.50 5.46
CA ALA A 126 -0.14 15.83 4.43
C ALA A 126 -1.58 15.72 4.97
N ILE A 127 -1.86 14.74 5.83
CA ILE A 127 -3.15 14.61 6.52
C ILE A 127 -3.41 15.80 7.44
N VAL A 128 -2.42 16.17 8.26
CA VAL A 128 -2.53 17.33 9.17
C VAL A 128 -2.76 18.63 8.38
N ASP A 129 -2.00 18.85 7.32
CA ASP A 129 -2.13 20.08 6.49
C ASP A 129 -3.50 20.16 5.81
N TYR A 130 -4.02 19.03 5.31
CA TYR A 130 -5.36 18.95 4.72
C TYR A 130 -6.45 19.36 5.72
N PHE A 131 -6.45 18.79 6.93
CA PHE A 131 -7.44 19.12 7.96
C PHE A 131 -7.23 20.52 8.59
N ALA A 132 -6.01 21.05 8.55
CA ALA A 132 -5.72 22.43 8.94
C ALA A 132 -6.15 23.47 7.89
N GLY A 133 -6.67 23.05 6.73
CA GLY A 133 -7.06 23.94 5.64
C GLY A 133 -5.88 24.58 4.89
N LYS A 134 -4.67 24.06 5.08
CA LYS A 134 -3.49 24.49 4.34
C LYS A 134 -3.51 23.78 3.00
N ALA A 135 -4.10 24.42 2.00
CA ALA A 135 -4.20 23.86 0.66
C ALA A 135 -2.81 23.43 0.15
N SER A 136 -2.62 22.12 -0.05
CA SER A 136 -1.55 21.59 -0.90
C SER A 136 -1.92 21.86 -2.36
N GLY A 137 -1.73 23.11 -2.79
CA GLY A 137 -1.73 23.47 -4.19
C GLY A 137 -0.59 22.73 -4.88
N LYS A 138 -0.94 21.80 -5.79
CA LYS A 138 -0.02 21.35 -6.83
C LYS A 138 0.30 22.56 -7.71
N GLN A 139 1.52 23.07 -7.61
CA GLN A 139 2.18 23.80 -8.71
C GLN A 139 2.81 22.78 -9.65
#